data_AF-A0A743HKQ7-F1
#
_entry.id   AF-A0A743HKQ7-F1
#
_cell.length_a   1.000
_cell.length_b   1.000
_cell.length_c   1.000
_cell.angle_alpha   90.00
_cell.angle_beta   90.00
_cell.angle_gamma   90.00
#
_symmetry.space_group_name_H-M   'P 1'
#
loop_
_entity.id
_entity.type
_entity.pdbx_description
1 polymer ?
#
loop_
_entity_poly.entity_id
_entity_poly.type
_entity_poly.pdbx_seq_one_letter_code
_entity_poly.pdbx_strand_id
1 'polypeptide(L)' 'LSLYLLVKPNGFRIWYFKYRFEGKESGVSFGPYPETSLALAREKRDATRRVLKSGFTPSQQRRDEKRLSMN' A
#
# COMPACT_ATOMS: atom_id res chain seq x y z
N LEU A 1 -4.94 -3.48 11.36
CA LEU A 1 -4.57 -3.29 9.94
C LEU A 1 -5.86 -3.05 9.16
N SER A 2 -6.02 -1.94 8.43
CA SER A 2 -7.27 -1.65 7.73
C SER A 2 -7.02 -1.12 6.31
N LEU A 3 -7.78 -1.65 5.35
CA LEU A 3 -7.88 -1.13 3.98
C LEU A 3 -9.17 -0.32 3.91
N TYR A 4 -9.10 0.91 3.40
CA TYR A 4 -10.25 1.78 3.25
C TYR A 4 -10.12 2.65 2.00
N LEU A 5 -11.25 3.19 1.55
CA LEU A 5 -11.29 4.20 0.50
C LEU A 5 -11.27 5.58 1.16
N LEU A 6 -10.21 6.34 0.93
CA LEU A 6 -10.13 7.72 1.38
C LEU A 6 -10.78 8.61 0.31
N VAL A 7 -11.89 9.26 0.69
CA VAL A 7 -12.60 10.22 -0.14
C VAL A 7 -12.22 11.63 0.32
N LYS A 8 -11.61 12.41 -0.58
CA LYS A 8 -11.28 13.82 -0.32
C LYS A 8 -12.49 14.72 -0.59
N PRO A 9 -12.53 15.94 -0.01
CA PRO A 9 -13.63 16.89 -0.25
C PRO A 9 -13.87 17.23 -1.72
N ASN A 10 -12.82 17.21 -2.54
CA ASN A 10 -12.90 17.43 -3.98
C ASN A 10 -13.41 16.20 -4.77
N GLY A 11 -13.91 15.16 -4.09
CA GLY A 11 -14.42 13.94 -4.71
C GLY A 11 -13.34 12.95 -5.15
N PHE A 12 -12.04 13.28 -5.01
CA PHE A 12 -10.96 12.35 -5.33
C PHE A 12 -10.95 11.18 -4.35
N ARG A 13 -10.86 9.96 -4.88
CA ARG A 13 -10.93 8.72 -4.10
C ARG A 13 -9.64 7.93 -4.28
N ILE A 14 -9.06 7.45 -3.19
CA ILE A 14 -7.83 6.66 -3.21
C ILE A 14 -7.91 5.49 -2.23
N TRP A 15 -7.47 4.31 -2.66
CA TRP A 15 -7.33 3.18 -1.75
C TRP A 15 -6.12 3.37 -0.85
N TYR A 16 -6.35 3.29 0.45
CA TYR A 16 -5.31 3.47 1.46
C TYR A 16 -5.32 2.30 2.44
N PHE A 17 -4.13 1.78 2.73
CA PHE A 17 -3.93 0.71 3.68
C PHE A 17 -3.09 1.18 4.85
N LYS A 18 -3.67 1.14 6.04
CA LYS A 18 -3.04 1.52 7.30
C LYS A 18 -2.53 0.29 8.04
N TYR A 19 -1.27 0.35 8.46
CA TYR A 19 -0.58 -0.75 9.13
C TYR A 19 0.28 -0.28 10.30
N ARG A 20 0.81 -1.25 11.05
CA ARG A 20 1.86 -1.03 12.04
C ARG A 20 3.04 -1.95 11.72
N PHE A 21 4.24 -1.43 11.87
CA PHE A 21 5.50 -2.15 11.71
C PHE A 21 6.44 -1.68 12.82
N GLU A 22 7.04 -2.60 13.57
CA GLU A 22 7.90 -2.30 14.72
C GLU A 22 7.27 -1.29 15.71
N GLY A 23 5.99 -1.48 16.04
CA GLY A 23 5.24 -0.61 16.95
C GLY A 23 4.85 0.77 16.38
N LYS A 24 5.37 1.15 15.20
CA LYS A 24 5.06 2.43 14.55
C LYS A 24 3.92 2.30 13.56
N GLU A 25 3.02 3.27 13.59
CA GLU A 25 1.92 3.38 12.64
C GLU A 25 2.38 3.98 11.31
N SER A 26 1.94 3.38 10.21
CA SER A 26 2.25 3.82 8.85
C SER A 26 1.12 3.47 7.89
N GLY A 27 1.23 3.94 6.66
CA GLY A 27 0.24 3.68 5.62
C GLY A 27 0.83 3.72 4.21
N VAL A 28 0.09 3.12 3.28
CA VAL A 28 0.45 3.08 1.86
C VAL A 28 -0.79 3.28 1.00
N SER A 29 -0.66 4.09 -0.04
CA SER A 29 -1.69 4.21 -1.07
C SER A 29 -1.52 3.13 -2.14
N PHE A 30 -2.63 2.58 -2.60
CA PHE A 30 -2.67 1.56 -3.65
C PHE A 30 -3.10 2.07 -5.01
N GLY A 31 -3.58 3.32 -5.09
CA GLY A 31 -3.96 3.98 -6.33
C GLY A 31 -5.35 4.63 -6.25
N PRO A 32 -5.68 5.50 -7.21
CA PRO A 32 -6.98 6.15 -7.29
C PRO A 32 -8.09 5.14 -7.61
N TYR A 33 -9.31 5.48 -7.24
CA TYR A 33 -10.53 4.80 -7.67
C TYR A 33 -11.20 5.65 -8.76
N PRO A 34 -11.74 5.05 -9.83
CA PRO A 34 -12.00 3.62 -10.02
C PRO A 34 -10.86 2.81 -10.67
N GLU A 35 -9.76 3.45 -11.06
CA GLU A 35 -8.65 2.83 -11.80
C GLU A 35 -8.06 1.62 -11.04
N THR A 36 -7.98 1.71 -9.72
CA THR A 36 -7.77 0.56 -8.85
C THR A 36 -9.12 0.05 -8.35
N SER A 37 -9.51 -1.14 -8.82
CA SER A 37 -10.71 -1.83 -8.33
C SER A 37 -10.54 -2.28 -6.87
N LEU A 38 -11.66 -2.58 -6.19
CA LEU A 38 -11.63 -3.14 -4.83
C LEU A 38 -10.88 -4.49 -4.78
N ALA A 39 -11.06 -5.33 -5.81
CA ALA A 39 -10.34 -6.61 -5.92
C ALA A 39 -8.82 -6.37 -5.96
N LEU A 40 -8.36 -5.48 -6.85
CA LEU A 40 -6.94 -5.14 -6.95
C LEU A 40 -6.39 -4.50 -5.66
N ALA A 41 -7.19 -3.66 -4.99
CA ALA A 41 -6.80 -3.08 -3.70
C ALA A 41 -6.63 -4.16 -2.60
N ARG A 42 -7.46 -5.20 -2.60
CA ARG A 42 -7.36 -6.34 -1.67
C ARG A 42 -6.13 -7.20 -1.99
N GLU A 43 -5.83 -7.44 -3.26
CA GLU A 43 -4.60 -8.14 -3.66
C GLU A 43 -3.35 -7.39 -3.20
N LYS A 44 -3.28 -6.08 -3.44
CA LYS A 44 -2.18 -5.21 -2.98
C LYS A 44 -2.04 -5.18 -1.46
N ARG A 45 -3.17 -5.20 -0.73
CA ARG A 45 -3.18 -5.35 0.74
C ARG A 45 -2.53 -6.66 1.15
N ASP A 46 -2.90 -7.78 0.54
CA ASP A 46 -2.41 -9.09 0.93
C ASP A 46 -0.94 -9.27 0.57
N ALA A 47 -0.50 -8.74 -0.58
CA ALA A 47 0.91 -8.59 -0.90
C ALA A 47 1.66 -7.79 0.18
N THR A 48 1.17 -6.60 0.53
CA THR A 48 1.76 -5.75 1.57
C THR A 48 1.87 -6.47 2.92
N ARG A 49 0.84 -7.24 3.31
CA ARG A 49 0.88 -8.03 4.56
C ARG A 49 1.96 -9.11 4.53
N ARG A 50 2.24 -9.73 3.37
CA ARG A 50 3.33 -10.70 3.23
C ARG A 50 4.69 -10.03 3.45
N VAL A 51 4.89 -8.85 2.86
CA VAL A 51 6.14 -8.06 2.99
C VAL A 51 6.39 -7.65 4.45
N LEU A 52 5.35 -7.15 5.13
CA LEU A 52 5.41 -6.80 6.55
C LEU A 52 5.73 -8.01 7.44
N LYS A 53 5.17 -9.18 7.12
CA LYS A 53 5.46 -10.43 7.84
C LYS A 53 6.89 -10.92 7.63
N SER A 54 7.50 -10.63 6.48
CA SER A 54 8.92 -10.93 6.21
C SER A 54 9.89 -9.94 6.85
N GLY A 55 9.41 -8.96 7.64
CA GLY A 55 10.28 -7.97 8.29
C GLY A 55 10.68 -6.80 7.40
N PHE A 56 10.02 -6.62 6.26
CA PHE A 56 10.28 -5.50 5.34
C PHE A 56 9.08 -4.57 5.26
N THR A 57 9.34 -3.32 4.89
CA THR A 57 8.30 -2.34 4.58
C THR A 57 8.08 -2.24 3.07
N PRO A 58 6.86 -1.91 2.60
CA PRO A 58 6.59 -1.70 1.18
C PRO A 58 7.41 -0.57 0.54
N SER A 59 7.91 0.37 1.34
CA SER A 59 8.81 1.44 0.86
C SER A 59 10.24 0.95 0.67
N GLN A 60 10.72 0.02 1.50
CA GLN A 60 12.01 -0.67 1.27
C GLN A 60 11.94 -1.49 -0.02
N GLN A 61 10.91 -2.33 -0.18
CA GLN A 61 10.78 -3.15 -1.38
C GLN A 61 10.72 -2.31 -2.67
N ARG A 62 9.95 -1.22 -2.71
CA ARG A 62 9.91 -0.34 -3.89
C ARG A 62 11.26 0.34 -4.18
N ARG A 63 12.04 0.67 -3.15
CA ARG A 63 13.39 1.23 -3.34
C ARG A 63 14.34 0.18 -3.91
N ASP A 64 14.23 -1.05 -3.43
CA ASP A 64 15.09 -2.15 -3.87
C ASP A 64 14.76 -2.57 -5.31
N GLU A 65 13.48 -2.70 -5.66
CA GLU A 65 13.02 -2.95 -7.03
C GLU A 65 13.49 -1.85 -8.00
N LYS A 66 13.36 -0.58 -7.62
CA LYS A 66 13.84 0.54 -8.44
C LYS A 66 15.35 0.53 -8.61
N ARG A 67 16.11 0.11 -7.58
CA ARG A 67 17.57 0.00 -7.66
C ARG A 67 18.00 -1.15 -8.58
N LEU A 68 17.29 -2.29 -8.52
CA LEU A 68 17.54 -3.46 -9.35
C LEU A 68 17.20 -3.25 -10.83
N SER A 69 16.19 -2.44 -11.15
CA SER A 69 15.82 -2.14 -12.55
C SER A 69 16.70 -1.08 -13.23
N MET A 70 17.66 -0.49 -12.51
CA MET A 70 18.57 0.56 -13.03
C MET A 70 20.00 0.05 -13.28
N ASN A 71 20.25 -1.25 -13.08
CA ASN A 71 21.46 -1.96 -13.50
C ASN A 71 21.15 -2.83 -14.71
#